data_AF-A0A7C0YHB9-F1
#
_entry.id   AF-A0A7C0YHB9-F1
#
_cell.length_a   1.000
_cell.length_b   1.000
_cell.length_c   1.000
_cell.angle_alpha   90.00
_cell.angle_beta   90.00
_cell.angle_gamma   90.00
#
_symmetry.space_group_name_H-M   'P 1'
#
loop_
_entity.id
_entity.type
_entity.pdbx_description
1 polymer ?
#
loop_
_entity_poly.entity_id
_entity_poly.type
_entity_poly.pdbx_seq_one_letter_code
_entity_poly.pdbx_strand_id
1 'polypeptide(L)'
;MQFYITTVPGIEDLSAREIEGFGGKIREIRKNTGRVFFTGSEKLVAELNFYSRMIERVMVLLVKKEFGGLDDIYSIVRGIDFTFIPEHCSFAVRSMRVGSHGFTSIDVAKIAGQAIIDSYLQSKRK
;
A
#
# COMPACT_ATOMS: atom_id res chain seq x y z
N MET A 1 3.78 12.03 -3.73
CA MET A 1 3.37 10.88 -2.87
C MET A 1 4.17 9.64 -3.26
N GLN A 2 4.18 8.63 -2.38
CA GLN A 2 4.80 7.33 -2.66
C GLN A 2 3.74 6.31 -3.07
N PHE A 3 4.07 5.52 -4.09
CA PHE A 3 3.19 4.52 -4.65
C PHE A 3 3.98 3.25 -4.93
N TYR A 4 3.26 2.15 -5.06
CA TYR A 4 3.80 0.95 -5.68
C TYR A 4 2.76 0.33 -6.61
N ILE A 5 3.25 -0.39 -7.61
CA ILE A 5 2.39 -1.18 -8.48
C ILE A 5 2.54 -2.66 -8.21
N THR A 6 1.53 -3.42 -8.59
CA THR A 6 1.67 -4.85 -8.89
C THR A 6 1.65 -5.07 -10.39
N THR A 7 2.48 -6.00 -10.87
CA THR A 7 2.57 -6.44 -12.26
C THR A 7 2.97 -7.91 -12.31
N VAL A 8 2.89 -8.51 -13.49
CA VAL A 8 3.35 -9.87 -13.72
C VAL A 8 4.87 -9.96 -13.45
N PRO A 9 5.34 -10.94 -12.65
CA PRO A 9 6.77 -11.14 -12.46
C PRO A 9 7.51 -11.34 -13.80
N GLY A 10 8.61 -10.62 -14.02
CA GLY A 10 9.40 -10.66 -15.24
C GLY A 10 9.22 -9.46 -16.18
N ILE A 11 8.17 -8.63 -16.00
CA ILE A 11 7.97 -7.39 -16.78
C ILE A 11 8.17 -6.12 -15.96
N GLU A 12 8.74 -6.20 -14.75
CA GLU A 12 8.88 -5.05 -13.85
C GLU A 12 9.72 -3.93 -14.46
N ASP A 13 10.76 -4.27 -15.23
CA ASP A 13 11.60 -3.29 -15.93
C ASP A 13 10.82 -2.54 -17.02
N LEU A 14 9.86 -3.22 -17.69
CA LEU A 14 9.00 -2.60 -18.70
C LEU A 14 7.93 -1.72 -18.05
N SER A 15 7.31 -2.19 -16.97
CA SER A 15 6.35 -1.39 -16.20
C SER A 15 7.02 -0.15 -15.58
N ALA A 16 8.27 -0.25 -15.14
CA ALA A 16 9.02 0.90 -14.66
C ALA A 16 9.22 1.95 -15.76
N ARG A 17 9.59 1.54 -16.99
CA ARG A 17 9.71 2.45 -18.14
C ARG A 17 8.36 3.09 -18.51
N GLU A 18 7.28 2.34 -18.43
CA GLU A 18 5.93 2.88 -18.65
C GLU A 18 5.62 3.99 -17.63
N ILE A 19 5.87 3.76 -16.34
CA ILE A 19 5.72 4.76 -15.28
C ILE A 19 6.58 6.01 -15.53
N GLU A 20 7.84 5.84 -15.94
CA GLU A 20 8.72 6.97 -16.29
C GLU A 20 8.19 7.76 -17.49
N GLY A 21 7.62 7.07 -18.48
CA GLY A 21 6.98 7.69 -19.65
C GLY A 21 5.79 8.59 -19.29
N PHE A 22 5.05 8.26 -18.23
CA PHE A 22 4.00 9.11 -17.69
C PHE A 22 4.52 10.20 -16.72
N GLY A 23 5.83 10.29 -16.51
CA GLY A 23 6.45 11.29 -15.63
C GLY A 23 6.59 10.86 -14.17
N GLY A 24 6.41 9.57 -13.87
CA GLY A 24 6.73 9.00 -12.56
C GLY A 24 8.23 8.86 -12.34
N LYS A 25 8.67 8.94 -11.07
CA LYS A 25 10.07 8.73 -10.68
C LYS A 25 10.22 7.41 -9.95
N ILE A 26 10.93 6.46 -10.56
CA ILE A 26 11.18 5.14 -9.97
C ILE A 26 12.08 5.26 -8.74
N ARG A 27 11.76 4.46 -7.71
CA ARG A 27 12.51 4.39 -6.46
C ARG A 27 13.17 3.03 -6.24
N GLU A 28 12.44 1.95 -6.51
CA GLU A 28 12.89 0.59 -6.26
C GLU A 28 12.18 -0.35 -7.24
N ILE A 29 12.93 -1.20 -7.93
CA ILE A 29 12.38 -2.26 -8.78
C ILE A 29 12.69 -3.59 -8.08
N ARG A 30 11.66 -4.32 -7.67
CA ARG A 30 11.82 -5.66 -7.09
C ARG A 30 11.59 -6.73 -8.13
N LYS A 31 12.66 -7.07 -8.85
CA LYS A 31 12.64 -8.08 -9.91
C LYS A 31 12.16 -9.43 -9.38
N ASN A 32 11.41 -10.16 -10.20
CA ASN A 32 10.81 -11.47 -9.91
C ASN A 32 9.77 -11.47 -8.77
N THR A 33 9.32 -10.31 -8.33
CA THR A 33 8.25 -10.20 -7.30
C THR A 33 7.02 -9.47 -7.81
N GLY A 34 7.08 -8.91 -9.03
CA GLY A 34 5.98 -8.17 -9.63
C GLY A 34 5.75 -6.81 -8.97
N ARG A 35 6.77 -6.16 -8.39
CA ARG A 35 6.61 -4.90 -7.65
C ARG A 35 7.58 -3.82 -8.11
N VAL A 36 7.04 -2.63 -8.36
CA VAL A 36 7.82 -1.41 -8.64
C VAL A 36 7.32 -0.29 -7.73
N PHE A 37 8.25 0.34 -7.01
CA PHE A 37 7.98 1.49 -6.15
C PHE A 37 8.40 2.77 -6.87
N PHE A 38 7.56 3.80 -6.77
CA PHE A 38 7.77 5.06 -7.45
C PHE A 38 7.16 6.22 -6.67
N THR A 39 7.52 7.42 -7.12
CA THR A 39 6.96 8.69 -6.61
C THR A 39 6.32 9.46 -7.74
N GLY A 40 5.21 10.12 -7.45
CA GLY A 40 4.49 10.95 -8.42
C GLY A 40 3.35 11.76 -7.81
N SER A 41 2.55 12.37 -8.68
CA SER A 41 1.33 13.12 -8.36
C SER A 41 0.10 12.21 -8.33
N GLU A 42 -1.01 12.69 -7.80
CA GLU A 42 -2.31 11.98 -7.86
C GLU A 42 -2.82 11.84 -9.29
N LYS A 43 -2.58 12.87 -10.13
CA LYS A 43 -2.92 12.83 -11.55
C LYS A 43 -2.23 11.66 -12.26
N LEU A 44 -0.95 11.41 -11.95
CA LEU A 44 -0.22 10.27 -12.48
C LEU A 44 -0.91 8.94 -12.13
N VAL A 45 -1.43 8.80 -10.90
CA VAL A 45 -2.16 7.58 -10.50
C VAL A 45 -3.39 7.37 -11.36
N ALA A 46 -4.17 8.43 -11.61
CA ALA A 46 -5.32 8.34 -12.51
C ALA A 46 -4.89 7.94 -13.92
N GLU A 47 -3.88 8.60 -14.49
CA GLU A 47 -3.35 8.29 -15.82
C GLU A 47 -2.86 6.84 -15.93
N LEU A 48 -2.13 6.34 -14.93
CA LEU A 48 -1.70 4.94 -14.90
C LEU A 48 -2.88 3.98 -14.86
N ASN A 49 -3.93 4.24 -14.06
CA ASN A 49 -5.10 3.37 -14.04
C ASN A 49 -5.87 3.35 -15.38
N PHE A 50 -5.86 4.45 -16.14
CA PHE A 50 -6.57 4.53 -17.43
C PHE A 50 -5.75 4.01 -18.62
N TYR A 51 -4.45 4.27 -18.65
CA TYR A 51 -3.63 4.09 -19.85
C TYR A 51 -2.62 2.95 -19.78
N SER A 52 -2.22 2.52 -18.58
CA SER A 52 -1.23 1.45 -18.44
C SER A 52 -1.75 0.15 -19.03
N ARG A 53 -0.89 -0.58 -19.73
CA ARG A 53 -1.18 -1.94 -20.21
C ARG A 53 -0.42 -3.01 -19.45
N MET A 54 0.57 -2.65 -18.63
CA MET A 54 1.44 -3.60 -17.94
C MET A 54 1.17 -3.69 -16.43
N ILE A 55 0.47 -2.71 -15.86
CA ILE A 55 0.18 -2.61 -14.43
C ILE A 55 -1.16 -3.27 -14.10
N GLU A 56 -1.18 -4.12 -13.08
CA GLU A 56 -2.41 -4.75 -12.58
C GLU A 56 -3.14 -3.85 -11.58
N ARG A 57 -2.40 -3.24 -10.65
CA ARG A 57 -2.94 -2.37 -9.59
C ARG A 57 -1.93 -1.29 -9.24
N VAL A 58 -2.43 -0.07 -9.05
CA VAL A 58 -1.67 1.04 -8.46
C VAL A 58 -2.11 1.23 -7.01
N MET A 59 -1.16 1.18 -6.09
CA MET A 59 -1.41 1.22 -4.65
C MET A 59 -0.71 2.44 -4.03
N VAL A 60 -1.41 3.15 -3.15
CA VAL A 60 -0.83 4.22 -2.34
C VAL A 60 -0.04 3.60 -1.20
N LEU A 61 1.24 3.96 -1.06
CA LEU A 61 2.08 3.48 0.02
C LEU A 61 1.92 4.40 1.24
N LEU A 62 1.10 3.99 2.20
CA LEU A 62 0.85 4.76 3.42
C LEU A 62 2.03 4.69 4.41
N VAL A 63 2.61 3.50 4.60
CA VAL A 63 3.74 3.29 5.51
C VAL A 63 4.60 2.10 5.06
N LYS A 64 5.91 2.18 5.27
CA LYS A 64 6.87 1.08 5.11
C LYS A 64 7.77 1.07 6.36
N LYS A 65 7.57 0.09 7.24
CA LYS A 65 8.31 -0.06 8.50
C LYS A 65 8.58 -1.53 8.80
N GLU A 66 9.58 -1.77 9.63
CA GLU A 66 9.84 -3.08 10.23
C GLU A 66 8.94 -3.29 11.45
N PHE A 67 8.64 -4.54 11.77
CA PHE A 67 7.83 -4.94 12.92
C PHE A 67 8.40 -6.24 13.51
N GLY A 68 8.33 -6.38 14.84
CA GLY A 68 8.69 -7.60 15.57
C GLY A 68 7.47 -8.45 15.96
N GLY A 69 6.28 -7.85 16.07
CA GLY A 69 5.07 -8.56 16.47
C GLY A 69 3.76 -7.86 16.11
N LEU A 70 2.64 -8.41 16.60
CA LEU A 70 1.31 -7.86 16.35
C LEU A 70 1.11 -6.49 17.02
N ASP A 71 1.72 -6.25 18.18
CA ASP A 71 1.62 -4.96 18.89
C ASP A 71 2.28 -3.81 18.11
N ASP A 72 3.39 -4.10 17.42
CA ASP A 72 4.03 -3.15 16.53
C ASP A 72 3.12 -2.81 15.35
N ILE A 73 2.47 -3.82 14.76
CA ILE A 73 1.52 -3.62 13.66
C ILE A 73 0.37 -2.72 14.13
N TYR A 74 -0.20 -2.98 15.31
CA TYR A 74 -1.24 -2.12 15.88
C TYR A 74 -0.76 -0.67 16.00
N SER A 75 0.40 -0.46 16.64
CA SER A 75 0.96 0.86 16.91
C SER A 75 1.31 1.62 15.63
N ILE A 76 1.89 0.93 14.64
CA ILE A 76 2.24 1.50 13.33
C ILE A 76 0.98 1.91 12.57
N VAL A 77 -0.01 1.03 12.48
CA VAL A 77 -1.24 1.29 11.73
C VAL A 77 -2.04 2.40 12.39
N ARG A 78 -2.19 2.38 13.72
CA ARG A 78 -2.91 3.42 14.46
C ARG A 78 -2.29 4.81 14.33
N GLY A 79 -0.99 4.90 14.05
CA GLY A 79 -0.29 6.16 13.82
C GLY A 79 -0.54 6.79 12.44
N ILE A 80 -1.26 6.12 11.54
CA ILE A 80 -1.59 6.63 10.21
C ILE A 80 -2.88 7.44 10.29
N ASP A 81 -2.89 8.60 9.65
CA ASP A 81 -4.11 9.38 9.48
C ASP A 81 -5.00 8.78 8.38
N PHE A 82 -6.13 8.19 8.79
CA PHE A 82 -7.10 7.60 7.88
C PHE A 82 -8.20 8.55 7.42
N THR A 83 -8.22 9.82 7.82
CA THR A 83 -9.30 10.78 7.49
C THR A 83 -9.63 10.90 5.99
N PHE A 84 -8.78 10.39 5.10
CA PHE A 84 -9.05 10.24 3.67
C PHE A 84 -10.16 9.23 3.30
N ILE A 85 -10.54 8.28 4.18
CA ILE A 85 -11.72 7.42 3.94
C ILE A 85 -12.95 8.10 4.57
N PRO A 86 -13.99 8.44 3.78
CA PRO A 86 -15.20 9.04 4.32
C PRO A 86 -15.95 8.11 5.28
N GLU A 87 -16.66 8.67 6.25
CA GLU A 87 -17.34 7.89 7.31
C GLU A 87 -18.39 6.89 6.80
N HIS A 88 -19.02 7.19 5.67
CA HIS A 88 -20.05 6.35 5.05
C HIS A 88 -19.45 5.28 4.14
N CYS A 89 -18.14 5.29 3.90
CA CYS A 89 -17.48 4.30 3.07
C CYS A 89 -17.09 3.08 3.90
N SER A 90 -17.40 1.90 3.38
CA SER A 90 -16.85 0.66 3.92
C SER A 90 -15.39 0.50 3.50
N PHE A 91 -14.60 -0.14 4.35
CA PHE A 91 -13.24 -0.54 4.04
C PHE A 91 -13.05 -2.02 4.41
N ALA A 92 -12.04 -2.65 3.82
CA ALA A 92 -11.65 -4.01 4.15
C ALA A 92 -10.13 -4.08 4.28
N VAL A 93 -9.65 -4.79 5.30
CA VAL A 93 -8.23 -5.03 5.50
C VAL A 93 -7.87 -6.39 4.90
N ARG A 94 -6.95 -6.39 3.93
CA ARG A 94 -6.38 -7.61 3.34
C ARG A 94 -4.90 -7.67 3.66
N SER A 95 -4.51 -8.71 4.39
CA SER A 95 -3.12 -8.95 4.77
C SER A 95 -2.50 -10.01 3.86
N MET A 96 -1.24 -9.80 3.50
CA MET A 96 -0.40 -10.80 2.85
C MET A 96 0.88 -10.94 3.66
N ARG A 97 1.30 -12.18 3.90
CA ARG A 97 2.50 -12.49 4.69
C ARG A 97 3.44 -13.34 3.85
N VAL A 98 4.73 -13.03 3.93
CA VAL A 98 5.80 -13.82 3.32
C VAL A 98 6.78 -14.19 4.42
N GLY A 99 7.22 -15.45 4.48
CA GLY A 99 8.14 -15.97 5.51
C GLY A 99 7.44 -16.79 6.60
N SER A 100 8.09 -16.99 7.75
CA SER A 100 7.57 -17.73 8.91
C SER A 100 7.41 -16.80 10.11
N HIS A 101 6.25 -16.80 10.73
CA HIS A 101 5.88 -15.90 11.84
C HIS A 101 4.99 -16.68 12.82
N GLY A 102 4.99 -16.29 14.10
CA GLY A 102 4.15 -16.90 15.14
C GLY A 102 2.66 -16.52 15.10
N PHE A 103 2.20 -15.87 14.02
CA PHE A 103 0.82 -15.40 13.86
C PHE A 103 0.34 -15.57 12.42
N THR A 104 -0.98 -15.57 12.23
CA THR A 104 -1.61 -15.76 10.92
C THR A 104 -1.89 -14.44 10.21
N SER A 105 -2.14 -14.51 8.90
CA SER A 105 -2.60 -13.33 8.14
C SER A 105 -3.94 -12.81 8.70
N ILE A 106 -4.81 -13.70 9.21
CA ILE A 106 -6.09 -13.33 9.80
C ILE A 106 -5.89 -12.49 11.07
N ASP A 107 -4.91 -12.86 11.91
CA ASP A 107 -4.56 -12.09 13.11
C ASP A 107 -4.07 -10.68 12.76
N VAL A 108 -3.22 -10.58 11.74
CA VAL A 108 -2.73 -9.27 11.22
C VAL A 108 -3.89 -8.41 10.74
N ALA A 109 -4.81 -8.98 9.96
CA ALA A 109 -5.96 -8.25 9.43
C ALA A 109 -6.89 -7.76 10.56
N LYS A 110 -7.12 -8.61 11.57
CA LYS A 110 -7.91 -8.27 12.76
C LYS A 110 -7.29 -7.10 13.54
N ILE A 111 -5.99 -7.19 13.85
CA ILE A 111 -5.28 -6.17 14.62
C ILE A 111 -5.18 -4.84 13.86
N ALA A 112 -4.82 -4.89 12.57
CA ALA A 112 -4.77 -3.70 11.74
C ALA A 112 -6.17 -3.07 11.55
N GLY A 113 -7.21 -3.88 11.41
CA GLY A 113 -8.60 -3.39 11.36
C GLY A 113 -9.00 -2.63 12.62
N GLN A 114 -8.69 -3.19 13.80
CA GLN A 114 -8.95 -2.51 15.07
C GLN A 114 -8.16 -1.19 15.17
N ALA A 115 -6.88 -1.19 14.78
CA ALA A 115 -6.03 0.00 14.79
C ALA A 115 -6.59 1.14 13.92
N ILE A 116 -7.14 0.81 12.74
CA ILE A 116 -7.80 1.79 11.85
C ILE A 116 -9.02 2.41 12.55
N ILE A 117 -9.90 1.57 13.14
CA ILE A 117 -11.11 2.03 13.83
C ILE A 117 -10.75 2.95 15.00
N ASP A 118 -9.77 2.53 15.82
CA ASP A 118 -9.32 3.30 16.98
C ASP A 118 -8.71 4.65 16.56
N SER A 119 -7.96 4.67 15.44
CA SER A 119 -7.43 5.90 14.86
C SER A 119 -8.55 6.86 14.45
N TYR A 120 -9.61 6.36 13.79
CA TYR A 120 -10.78 7.17 13.43
C TYR A 120 -11.46 7.79 14.63
N LEU A 121 -11.70 6.98 15.66
CA LEU A 121 -12.36 7.43 16.89
C LEU A 121 -11.51 8.46 17.64
N GLN A 122 -10.18 8.35 17.58
CA GLN A 122 -9.27 9.32 18.17
C GLN A 122 -9.28 10.65 17.41
N SER A 123 -9.26 10.62 16.07
CA SER A 123 -9.31 11.84 15.25
C SER A 123 -10.63 12.60 15.41
N LYS A 124 -11.76 11.90 15.65
CA LYS A 124 -13.07 12.53 15.93
C LYS A 124 -13.17 13.25 17.29
N ARG A 125 -12.28 12.94 18.23
CA ARG A 125 -12.29 13.54 19.58
C ARG A 125 -11.47 14.83 19.67
N LYS A 126 -10.73 15.18 18.61
CA LYS A 126 -10.04 16.46 18.47
C LYS A 126 -10.92 17.44 17.72
#